data_AF-A0AAE5EXH7-F1
#
_entry.id   AF-A0AAE5EXH7-F1
#
_cell.length_a   1.000
_cell.length_b   1.000
_cell.length_c   1.000
_cell.angle_alpha   90.00
_cell.angle_beta   90.00
_cell.angle_gamma   90.00
#
_symmetry.space_group_name_H-M   'P 1'
#
loop_
_entity.id
_entity.type
_entity.pdbx_description
1 polymer ?
#
loop_
_entity_poly.entity_id
_entity_poly.type
_entity_poly.pdbx_seq_one_letter_code
_entity_poly.pdbx_strand_id
1 'polypeptide(L)'
;MQENYNATIHFLTGNDQLDLELLNIELQTSYVDLLATVLGIISAVKAKQIIIQRMMQQQQSPSQQEQQNQQNQQQDQQQNQQNGQNQQKSDVQHPTPSEIAAFASCLGVYVILSYTRVSFIRLNELYNNIQSGKSNFSITPNINITTGFVYSCIGTLLRTVGAIQRVEEEAQITIL
;
A
#
# COMPACT_ATOMS: atom_id res chain seq x y z
N MET A 1 15.13 37.53 -23.34
CA MET A 1 14.60 37.35 -21.98
C MET A 1 15.52 36.39 -21.27
N GLN A 2 16.21 36.85 -20.22
CA GLN A 2 17.06 36.01 -19.38
C GLN A 2 16.16 35.18 -18.47
N GLU A 3 16.11 33.87 -18.67
CA GLU A 3 15.54 32.97 -17.68
C GLU A 3 16.52 32.82 -16.53
N ASN A 4 16.26 33.60 -15.49
CA ASN A 4 16.93 33.51 -14.20
C ASN A 4 16.27 32.38 -13.39
N TYR A 5 16.37 31.13 -13.85
CA TYR A 5 15.94 29.96 -13.07
C TYR A 5 17.08 29.53 -12.14
N ASN A 6 17.34 30.37 -11.14
CA ASN A 6 18.32 30.09 -10.08
C ASN A 6 17.67 29.24 -8.96
N ALA A 7 16.87 28.25 -9.34
CA ALA A 7 16.58 27.10 -8.49
C ALA A 7 17.50 25.99 -8.99
N THR A 8 18.76 26.02 -8.57
CA THR A 8 19.71 24.94 -8.84
C THR A 8 19.10 23.65 -8.29
N ILE A 9 18.56 22.82 -9.16
CA ILE A 9 17.98 21.54 -8.75
C ILE A 9 19.16 20.67 -8.29
N HIS A 10 19.39 20.63 -6.98
CA HIS A 10 20.60 20.10 -6.36
C HIS A 10 20.77 18.57 -6.47
N PHE A 11 19.81 17.87 -7.07
CA PHE A 11 19.84 16.43 -7.31
C PHE A 11 20.02 16.06 -8.79
N LEU A 12 20.23 17.03 -9.68
CA LEU A 12 20.49 16.77 -11.10
C LEU A 12 21.88 16.18 -11.34
N THR A 13 21.98 15.45 -12.45
CA THR A 13 23.25 14.86 -12.91
C THR A 13 24.03 15.79 -13.83
N GLY A 14 23.36 16.81 -14.38
CA GLY A 14 23.88 17.67 -15.45
C GLY A 14 23.70 17.06 -16.84
N ASN A 15 22.98 15.94 -16.93
CA ASN A 15 22.55 15.31 -18.17
C ASN A 15 21.02 15.45 -18.27
N ASP A 16 20.56 16.52 -18.92
CA ASP A 16 19.14 16.91 -18.95
C ASP A 16 18.23 15.80 -19.51
N GLN A 17 18.70 15.05 -20.51
CA GLN A 17 17.92 13.95 -21.09
C GLN A 17 17.72 12.83 -20.06
N LEU A 18 18.81 12.40 -19.42
CA LEU A 18 18.73 11.38 -18.36
C LEU A 18 17.87 11.88 -17.19
N ASP A 19 18.06 13.12 -16.78
CA ASP A 19 17.32 13.70 -15.66
C ASP A 19 15.81 13.72 -15.93
N LEU A 20 15.39 14.05 -17.16
CA LEU A 20 14.00 13.96 -17.60
C LEU A 20 13.46 12.53 -17.60
N GLU A 21 14.23 11.56 -18.10
CA GLU A 21 13.84 10.15 -18.09
C GLU A 21 13.64 9.63 -16.67
N LEU A 22 14.55 9.97 -15.76
CA LEU A 22 14.48 9.58 -14.35
C LEU A 22 13.32 10.26 -13.62
N LEU A 23 13.05 11.55 -13.89
CA LEU A 23 11.89 12.25 -13.35
C LEU A 23 10.57 11.61 -13.79
N ASN A 24 10.47 11.16 -15.04
CA ASN A 24 9.28 10.46 -15.52
C ASN A 24 9.06 9.13 -14.77
N ILE A 25 10.14 8.38 -14.50
CA ILE A 25 10.06 7.16 -13.67
C ILE A 25 9.61 7.50 -12.24
N GLU A 26 10.14 8.57 -11.64
CA GLU A 26 9.74 9.00 -10.29
C GLU A 26 8.27 9.41 -10.22
N LEU A 27 7.76 10.11 -11.24
CA LEU A 27 6.34 10.47 -11.34
C LEU A 27 5.45 9.23 -11.45
N GLN A 28 5.81 8.28 -12.32
CA GLN A 28 5.09 7.01 -12.44
C GLN A 28 5.10 6.22 -11.13
N THR A 29 6.27 6.16 -10.48
CA THR A 29 6.45 5.50 -9.18
C THR A 29 5.58 6.16 -8.10
N SER A 30 5.48 7.49 -8.11
CA SER A 30 4.64 8.26 -7.18
C SER A 30 3.17 7.88 -7.28
N TYR A 31 2.65 7.64 -8.49
CA TYR A 31 1.26 7.18 -8.64
C TYR A 31 1.02 5.80 -8.02
N VAL A 32 1.99 4.89 -8.14
CA VAL A 32 1.91 3.56 -7.50
C VAL A 32 1.98 3.68 -5.98
N ASP A 33 2.80 4.60 -5.46
CA ASP A 33 2.90 4.89 -4.03
C ASP A 33 1.59 5.43 -3.44
N LEU A 34 0.95 6.36 -4.17
CA LEU A 34 -0.39 6.85 -3.81
C LEU A 34 -1.41 5.72 -3.78
N LEU A 35 -1.41 4.83 -4.77
CA LEU A 35 -2.31 3.67 -4.80
C LEU A 35 -2.06 2.73 -3.62
N ALA A 36 -0.80 2.42 -3.32
CA ALA A 36 -0.42 1.59 -2.17
C ALA A 36 -0.92 2.22 -0.86
N THR A 37 -0.77 3.53 -0.71
CA THR A 37 -1.25 4.28 0.45
C THR A 37 -2.77 4.21 0.57
N VAL A 38 -3.51 4.43 -0.52
CA VAL A 38 -4.98 4.33 -0.54
C VAL A 38 -5.45 2.93 -0.14
N LEU A 39 -4.79 1.88 -0.63
CA LEU A 39 -5.09 0.50 -0.24
C LEU A 39 -4.83 0.26 1.25
N GLY A 40 -3.74 0.79 1.79
CA GLY A 40 -3.45 0.75 3.23
C GLY A 40 -4.55 1.43 4.07
N ILE A 41 -5.05 2.59 3.62
CA ILE A 41 -6.16 3.29 4.27
C ILE A 41 -7.44 2.44 4.23
N ILE A 42 -7.78 1.86 3.07
CA ILE A 42 -8.96 0.98 2.92
C ILE A 42 -8.86 -0.23 3.87
N SER A 43 -7.69 -0.88 3.94
CA SER A 43 -7.45 -1.96 4.88
C SER A 43 -7.71 -1.52 6.33
N ALA A 44 -7.13 -0.40 6.76
CA ALA A 44 -7.31 0.11 8.12
C ALA A 44 -8.78 0.45 8.45
N VAL A 45 -9.51 1.04 7.50
CA VAL A 45 -10.94 1.33 7.66
C VAL A 45 -11.75 0.04 7.82
N LYS A 46 -11.50 -0.97 6.98
CA LYS A 46 -12.17 -2.28 7.12
C LYS A 46 -11.85 -2.96 8.45
N ALA A 47 -10.58 -2.98 8.85
CA ALA A 47 -10.17 -3.54 10.14
C ALA A 47 -10.88 -2.84 11.32
N LYS A 48 -10.96 -1.50 11.28
CA LYS A 48 -11.69 -0.71 12.28
C LYS A 48 -13.18 -1.10 12.35
N GLN A 49 -13.84 -1.27 11.21
CA GLN A 49 -15.26 -1.67 11.15
C GLN A 49 -15.47 -3.05 11.78
N ILE A 50 -14.60 -4.02 11.50
CA ILE A 50 -14.66 -5.36 12.09
C ILE A 50 -14.52 -5.29 13.62
N ILE A 51 -13.57 -4.51 14.13
CA ILE A 51 -13.38 -4.35 15.58
C ILE A 51 -14.64 -3.75 16.23
N ILE A 52 -15.19 -2.69 15.63
CA ILE A 52 -16.41 -2.04 16.12
C ILE A 52 -17.60 -3.01 16.15
N GLN A 53 -17.77 -3.84 15.12
CA GLN A 53 -18.82 -4.87 15.07
C GLN A 53 -18.64 -5.92 16.18
N ARG A 54 -17.40 -6.40 16.41
CA ARG A 54 -17.09 -7.35 17.50
C ARG A 54 -17.43 -6.76 18.87
N MET A 55 -17.11 -5.48 19.10
CA MET A 55 -17.45 -4.80 20.35
C MET A 55 -18.97 -4.69 20.57
N MET A 56 -19.74 -4.37 19.54
CA MET A 56 -21.20 -4.30 19.63
C MET A 56 -21.83 -5.67 19.93
N GLN A 57 -21.32 -6.75 19.32
CA GLN A 57 -21.81 -8.11 19.56
C GLN A 57 -21.53 -8.57 21.00
N GLN A 58 -20.39 -8.21 21.58
CA GLN A 58 -20.06 -8.55 22.97
C GLN A 58 -20.90 -7.79 24.00
N GLN A 59 -21.56 -6.69 23.63
CA GLN A 59 -22.42 -5.90 24.52
C GLN A 59 -23.89 -6.37 24.52
N GLN A 60 -24.30 -7.24 23.59
CA GLN A 60 -25.63 -7.86 23.61
C GLN A 60 -25.63 -9.08 24.54
N SER A 61 -26.38 -9.00 25.64
CA SER A 61 -26.60 -10.14 26.54
C SER A 61 -27.22 -11.34 25.79
N PRO A 62 -26.86 -12.60 26.12
CA PRO A 62 -27.41 -13.80 25.47
C PRO A 62 -28.95 -13.86 25.46
N SER A 63 -29.59 -13.25 26.44
CA SER A 63 -31.04 -13.25 26.65
C SER A 63 -31.85 -12.41 25.64
N GLN A 64 -31.23 -11.49 24.89
CA GLN A 64 -31.93 -10.75 23.82
C GLN A 64 -31.85 -11.46 22.45
N GLN A 65 -30.82 -12.28 22.21
CA GLN A 65 -30.70 -13.05 20.97
C GLN A 65 -31.70 -14.20 20.87
N GLU A 66 -32.04 -14.87 21.99
CA GLU A 66 -33.04 -15.93 21.99
C GLU A 66 -34.48 -15.41 21.81
N GLN A 67 -34.80 -14.21 22.33
CA GLN A 67 -36.14 -13.61 22.17
C GLN A 67 -36.38 -13.05 20.76
N GLN A 68 -35.36 -12.50 20.09
CA GLN A 68 -35.50 -12.07 18.68
C GLN A 68 -35.59 -13.24 17.71
N ASN A 69 -34.85 -14.33 17.95
CA ASN A 69 -34.92 -15.53 17.10
C ASN A 69 -36.26 -16.28 17.21
N GLN A 70 -36.94 -16.24 18.36
CA GLN A 70 -38.28 -16.83 18.50
C GLN A 70 -39.38 -15.99 17.85
N GLN A 71 -39.26 -14.66 17.81
CA GLN A 71 -40.22 -13.80 17.11
C GLN A 71 -40.09 -13.86 15.58
N ASN A 72 -38.87 -13.97 15.03
CA ASN A 72 -38.68 -14.08 13.58
C ASN A 72 -39.13 -15.44 13.01
N GLN A 73 -39.04 -16.54 13.78
CA GLN A 73 -39.51 -17.85 13.32
C GLN A 73 -41.05 -17.94 13.13
N GLN A 74 -41.83 -17.08 13.80
CA GLN A 74 -43.29 -17.04 13.59
C GLN A 74 -43.70 -16.18 12.39
N GLN A 75 -42.86 -15.26 11.90
CA GLN A 75 -43.14 -14.48 10.70
C GLN A 75 -42.70 -15.20 9.40
N ASP A 76 -41.65 -16.02 9.45
CA ASP A 76 -41.14 -16.72 8.25
C ASP A 76 -42.01 -17.90 7.78
N GLN A 77 -42.94 -18.40 8.61
CA GLN A 77 -43.86 -19.48 8.19
C GLN A 77 -45.03 -19.01 7.31
N GLN A 78 -45.32 -17.71 7.23
CA GLN A 78 -46.42 -17.21 6.38
C GLN A 78 -45.97 -16.66 5.01
N GLN A 79 -44.68 -16.44 4.77
CA GLN A 79 -44.20 -15.93 3.47
C GLN A 79 -43.59 -16.99 2.52
N ASN A 80 -43.42 -18.24 2.98
CA ASN A 80 -42.64 -19.23 2.23
C ASN A 80 -43.41 -20.05 1.17
N GLN A 81 -44.51 -19.53 0.60
CA GLN A 81 -45.29 -20.25 -0.42
C GLN A 81 -45.19 -19.72 -1.86
N GLN A 82 -44.46 -18.64 -2.17
CA GLN A 82 -44.55 -18.07 -3.52
C GLN A 82 -43.30 -17.67 -4.30
N ASN A 83 -42.07 -17.78 -3.80
CA ASN A 83 -40.90 -17.48 -4.65
C ASN A 83 -39.72 -18.43 -4.44
N GLY A 84 -39.89 -19.67 -4.91
CA GLY A 84 -38.77 -20.58 -5.15
C GLY A 84 -38.23 -20.41 -6.56
N GLN A 85 -37.26 -19.51 -6.76
CA GLN A 85 -36.37 -19.55 -7.93
C GLN A 85 -35.05 -18.82 -7.64
N ASN A 86 -34.03 -19.62 -7.30
CA ASN A 86 -32.61 -19.42 -7.54
C ASN A 86 -32.00 -18.01 -7.31
N GLN A 87 -31.67 -17.70 -6.06
CA GLN A 87 -30.48 -16.89 -5.76
C GLN A 87 -29.31 -17.83 -5.44
N GLN A 88 -28.59 -18.28 -6.46
CA GLN A 88 -27.19 -18.64 -6.28
C GLN A 88 -26.46 -17.35 -5.91
N LYS A 89 -26.23 -17.12 -4.61
CA LYS A 89 -25.19 -16.19 -4.17
C LYS A 89 -23.89 -16.67 -4.80
N SER A 90 -23.45 -15.97 -5.84
CA SER A 90 -22.04 -15.97 -6.21
C SER A 90 -21.29 -15.44 -4.99
N ASP A 91 -20.71 -16.33 -4.18
CA ASP A 91 -19.84 -15.97 -3.08
C ASP A 91 -18.56 -15.35 -3.65
N VAL A 92 -18.65 -14.07 -4.03
CA VAL A 92 -17.48 -13.25 -4.30
C VAL A 92 -16.82 -13.00 -2.96
N GLN A 93 -15.82 -13.81 -2.65
CA GLN A 93 -15.03 -13.66 -1.44
C GLN A 93 -14.25 -12.35 -1.54
N HIS A 94 -14.68 -11.34 -0.78
CA HIS A 94 -13.99 -10.06 -0.71
C HIS A 94 -12.69 -10.22 0.10
N PRO A 95 -11.58 -9.58 -0.32
CA PRO A 95 -10.32 -9.74 0.39
C PRO A 95 -10.39 -9.17 1.80
N THR A 96 -9.73 -9.86 2.73
CA THR A 96 -9.64 -9.47 4.14
C THR A 96 -8.81 -8.20 4.29
N PRO A 97 -8.94 -7.46 5.41
CA PRO A 97 -8.09 -6.31 5.66
C PRO A 97 -6.60 -6.66 5.61
N SER A 98 -6.22 -7.83 6.13
CA SER A 98 -4.83 -8.29 6.15
C SER A 98 -4.31 -8.54 4.73
N GLU A 99 -5.11 -9.18 3.87
CA GLU A 99 -4.75 -9.41 2.46
C GLU A 99 -4.56 -8.09 1.70
N ILE A 100 -5.43 -7.11 1.92
CA ILE A 100 -5.29 -5.77 1.32
C ILE A 100 -4.03 -5.08 1.84
N ALA A 101 -3.73 -5.17 3.15
CA ALA A 101 -2.52 -4.58 3.72
C ALA A 101 -1.24 -5.24 3.21
N ALA A 102 -1.23 -6.56 3.03
CA ALA A 102 -0.12 -7.30 2.45
C ALA A 102 0.11 -6.88 1.00
N PHE A 103 -0.96 -6.81 0.20
CA PHE A 103 -0.87 -6.34 -1.19
C PHE A 103 -0.35 -4.90 -1.28
N ALA A 104 -0.87 -3.99 -0.45
CA ALA A 104 -0.38 -2.62 -0.35
C ALA A 104 1.11 -2.56 0.03
N SER A 105 1.55 -3.42 0.95
CA SER A 105 2.96 -3.49 1.36
C SER A 105 3.86 -3.99 0.23
N CYS A 106 3.42 -4.98 -0.55
CA CYS A 106 4.13 -5.44 -1.74
C CYS A 106 4.28 -4.35 -2.80
N LEU A 107 3.24 -3.54 -3.03
CA LEU A 107 3.36 -2.34 -3.88
C LEU A 107 4.39 -1.36 -3.31
N GLY A 108 4.41 -1.18 -1.99
CA GLY A 108 5.44 -0.39 -1.31
C GLY A 108 6.87 -0.89 -1.57
N VAL A 109 7.09 -2.21 -1.67
CA VAL A 109 8.39 -2.78 -2.06
C VAL A 109 8.76 -2.37 -3.49
N TYR A 110 7.83 -2.49 -4.43
CA TYR A 110 8.06 -2.07 -5.81
C TYR A 110 8.41 -0.56 -5.89
N VAL A 111 7.67 0.27 -5.17
CA VAL A 111 7.89 1.72 -5.07
C VAL A 111 9.30 2.03 -4.58
N ILE A 112 9.69 1.45 -3.43
CA ILE A 112 10.97 1.80 -2.82
C ILE A 112 12.16 1.31 -3.63
N LEU A 113 12.05 0.13 -4.27
CA LEU A 113 13.08 -0.37 -5.18
C LEU A 113 13.21 0.52 -6.41
N SER A 114 12.10 1.04 -6.93
CA SER A 114 12.10 1.95 -8.09
C SER A 114 12.80 3.27 -7.77
N TYR A 115 12.48 3.90 -6.64
CA TYR A 115 13.18 5.11 -6.19
C TYR A 115 14.66 4.86 -5.91
N THR A 116 14.99 3.74 -5.27
CA THR A 116 16.37 3.34 -4.99
C THR A 116 17.17 3.18 -6.29
N ARG A 117 16.57 2.54 -7.31
CA ARG A 117 17.21 2.39 -8.61
C ARG A 117 17.47 3.75 -9.26
N VAL A 118 16.48 4.65 -9.24
CA VAL A 118 16.64 6.01 -9.80
C VAL A 118 17.78 6.75 -9.09
N SER A 119 17.85 6.69 -7.75
CA SER A 119 18.89 7.38 -6.99
C SER A 119 20.29 6.84 -7.30
N PHE A 120 20.45 5.52 -7.46
CA PHE A 120 21.73 4.94 -7.88
C PHE A 120 22.16 5.37 -9.28
N ILE A 121 21.22 5.43 -10.24
CA ILE A 121 21.53 5.90 -11.60
C ILE A 121 22.00 7.35 -11.55
N ARG A 122 21.28 8.23 -10.82
CA ARG A 122 21.69 9.63 -10.65
C ARG A 122 23.07 9.76 -10.00
N LEU A 123 23.32 9.03 -8.93
CA LEU A 123 24.59 9.06 -8.22
C LEU A 123 25.76 8.65 -9.13
N ASN A 124 25.58 7.57 -9.90
CA ASN A 124 26.61 7.07 -10.80
C ASN A 124 26.87 8.03 -11.96
N GLU A 125 25.84 8.58 -12.58
CA GLU A 125 26.02 9.56 -13.66
C GLU A 125 26.73 10.81 -13.16
N LEU A 126 26.30 11.35 -12.01
CA LEU A 126 26.93 12.52 -11.42
C LEU A 126 28.41 12.25 -11.06
N TYR A 127 28.70 11.07 -10.49
CA TYR A 127 30.08 10.66 -10.22
C TYR A 127 30.93 10.66 -11.50
N ASN A 128 30.43 10.05 -12.58
CA ASN A 128 31.13 10.01 -13.87
C ASN A 128 31.32 11.41 -14.48
N ASN A 129 30.33 12.28 -14.36
CA ASN A 129 30.41 13.67 -14.84
C ASN A 129 31.43 14.49 -14.05
N ILE A 130 31.54 14.28 -12.74
CA ILE A 130 32.58 14.92 -11.91
C ILE A 130 33.97 14.40 -12.30
N GLN A 131 34.15 13.07 -12.41
CA GLN A 131 35.45 12.48 -12.77
C GLN A 131 35.92 12.90 -14.16
N SER A 132 35.00 13.08 -15.11
CA SER A 132 35.31 13.55 -16.47
C SER A 132 35.43 15.09 -16.60
N GLY A 133 35.25 15.84 -15.51
CA GLY A 133 35.33 17.30 -15.51
C GLY A 133 34.14 18.00 -16.20
N LYS A 134 33.05 17.27 -16.47
CA LYS A 134 31.83 17.79 -17.11
C LYS A 134 30.89 18.49 -16.13
N SER A 135 31.02 18.21 -14.83
CA SER A 135 30.19 18.81 -13.79
C SER A 135 31.02 19.17 -12.56
N ASN A 136 30.70 20.31 -11.95
CA ASN A 136 31.24 20.76 -10.67
C ASN A 136 30.19 20.67 -9.54
N PHE A 137 29.11 19.92 -9.74
CA PHE A 137 28.09 19.75 -8.71
C PHE A 137 28.61 18.92 -7.52
N SER A 138 28.03 19.16 -6.35
CA SER A 138 28.36 18.38 -5.15
C SER A 138 27.72 17.00 -5.22
N ILE A 139 28.50 15.96 -4.96
CA ILE A 139 28.04 14.57 -4.94
C ILE A 139 27.30 14.20 -3.64
N THR A 140 27.60 14.90 -2.54
CA THR A 140 27.11 14.57 -1.19
C THR A 140 25.59 14.46 -1.07
N PRO A 141 24.77 15.36 -1.67
CA PRO A 141 23.32 15.23 -1.63
C PRO A 141 22.82 13.91 -2.25
N ASN A 142 23.37 13.50 -3.40
CA ASN A 142 22.99 12.26 -4.07
C ASN A 142 23.42 11.01 -3.29
N ILE A 143 24.56 11.08 -2.58
CA ILE A 143 24.98 10.02 -1.64
C ILE A 143 23.97 9.89 -0.50
N ASN A 144 23.58 11.00 0.13
CA ASN A 144 22.63 10.99 1.24
C ASN A 144 21.26 10.49 0.81
N ILE A 145 20.76 10.94 -0.35
CA ILE A 145 19.48 10.50 -0.91
C ILE A 145 19.50 8.99 -1.18
N THR A 146 20.55 8.50 -1.86
CA THR A 146 20.71 7.07 -2.16
C THR A 146 20.79 6.24 -0.87
N THR A 147 21.55 6.71 0.12
CA THR A 147 21.69 6.04 1.41
C THR A 147 20.35 5.99 2.15
N GLY A 148 19.57 7.08 2.13
CA GLY A 148 18.21 7.12 2.67
C GLY A 148 17.32 6.07 2.03
N PHE A 149 17.33 5.96 0.70
CA PHE A 149 16.55 4.96 -0.02
C PHE A 149 16.97 3.51 0.29
N VAL A 150 18.25 3.24 0.51
CA VAL A 150 18.73 1.93 0.98
C VAL A 150 18.15 1.58 2.36
N TYR A 151 18.17 2.52 3.31
CA TYR A 151 17.55 2.28 4.62
C TYR A 151 16.03 2.09 4.52
N SER A 152 15.36 2.86 3.67
CA SER A 152 13.94 2.70 3.40
C SER A 152 13.62 1.34 2.77
N CYS A 153 14.47 0.82 1.88
CA CYS A 153 14.33 -0.55 1.35
C CYS A 153 14.28 -1.58 2.48
N ILE A 154 15.22 -1.52 3.42
CA ILE A 154 15.27 -2.45 4.56
C ILE A 154 13.98 -2.34 5.38
N GLY A 155 13.57 -1.12 5.75
CA GLY A 155 12.36 -0.90 6.54
C GLY A 155 11.08 -1.37 5.85
N THR A 156 10.97 -1.15 4.53
CA THR A 156 9.81 -1.57 3.74
C THR A 156 9.75 -3.09 3.57
N LEU A 157 10.89 -3.77 3.40
CA LEU A 157 10.95 -5.23 3.35
C LEU A 157 10.50 -5.85 4.68
N LEU A 158 11.01 -5.36 5.82
CA LEU A 158 10.61 -5.82 7.14
C LEU A 158 9.10 -5.65 7.37
N ARG A 159 8.55 -4.47 7.00
CA ARG A 159 7.10 -4.22 7.09
C ARG A 159 6.29 -5.19 6.24
N THR A 160 6.77 -5.48 5.03
CA THR A 160 6.08 -6.38 4.09
C THR A 160 6.07 -7.82 4.58
N VAL A 161 7.19 -8.30 5.12
CA VAL A 161 7.25 -9.63 5.77
C VAL A 161 6.23 -9.72 6.89
N GLY A 162 6.17 -8.71 7.78
CA GLY A 162 5.17 -8.69 8.86
C GLY A 162 3.71 -8.64 8.37
N ALA A 163 3.45 -7.94 7.27
CA ALA A 163 2.12 -7.90 6.67
C ALA A 163 1.70 -9.27 6.08
N ILE A 164 2.63 -9.98 5.43
CA ILE A 164 2.39 -11.33 4.89
C ILE A 164 2.18 -12.33 6.03
N GLN A 165 3.01 -12.28 7.08
CA GLN A 165 2.87 -13.14 8.26
C GLN A 165 1.47 -13.02 8.89
N ARG A 166 0.90 -11.82 8.96
CA ARG A 166 -0.48 -11.64 9.46
C ARG A 166 -1.54 -12.32 8.60
N VAL A 167 -1.35 -12.38 7.29
CA VAL A 167 -2.27 -13.12 6.39
C VAL A 167 -2.17 -14.61 6.67
N GLU A 168 -0.96 -15.13 6.87
CA GLU A 168 -0.73 -16.55 7.21
C GLU A 168 -1.34 -16.91 8.57
N GLU A 169 -1.18 -16.05 9.58
CA GLU A 169 -1.82 -16.21 10.90
C GLU A 169 -3.35 -16.23 10.79
N GLU A 170 -3.95 -15.32 10.00
CA GLU A 170 -5.39 -15.28 9.78
C GLU A 170 -5.91 -16.57 9.10
N ALA A 171 -5.16 -17.08 8.12
CA ALA A 171 -5.49 -18.34 7.44
C ALA A 171 -5.45 -19.55 8.38
N GLN A 172 -4.48 -19.60 9.31
CA GLN A 172 -4.37 -20.69 10.29
C GLN A 172 -5.53 -20.69 11.30
N ILE A 173 -5.97 -19.51 11.76
CA ILE A 173 -7.09 -19.38 12.71
C ILE A 173 -8.41 -19.86 12.06
N THR A 174 -8.58 -19.65 10.76
CA THR A 174 -9.84 -19.98 10.05
C THR A 174 -10.03 -21.49 9.83
N ILE A 175 -8.97 -22.31 9.96
CA ILE A 175 -9.01 -23.76 9.74
C ILE A 175 -9.39 -24.54 11.03
N LEU A 176 -9.33 -23.91 12.20
CA LEU A 176 -9.65 -24.50 13.51
C LEU A 176 -11.12 -24.29 13.91
#